data_AF-A0A7V3FVM1-F1
#
_entry.id   AF-A0A7V3FVM1-F1
#
_cell.length_a   1.000
_cell.length_b   1.000
_cell.length_c   1.000
_cell.angle_alpha   90.00
_cell.angle_beta   90.00
_cell.angle_gamma   90.00
#
_symmetry.space_group_name_H-M   'P 1'
#
loop_
_entity.id
_entity.type
_entity.pdbx_description
1 polymer ?
#
loop_
_entity_poly.entity_id
_entity_poly.type
_entity_poly.pdbx_seq_one_letter_code
_entity_poly.pdbx_strand_id
1 'polypeptide(L)' 'RYIHPDGYADKCTFCIHRVEKGELPACVSVCPTHCMYFGDLDDPNSEVSKLLASRKNHPLIPEAGTSPRIFYLI' A
#
# COMPACT_ATOMS: atom_id res chain seq x y z
N ARG A 1 -9.18 11.08 3.04
CA ARG A 1 -9.55 11.08 4.48
C ARG A 1 -11.04 11.32 4.54
N TYR A 2 -11.79 10.49 5.25
CA TYR A 2 -13.21 10.73 5.48
C TYR A 2 -13.37 11.34 6.88
N ILE A 3 -14.15 12.40 7.01
CA ILE A 3 -14.42 13.06 8.29
C ILE A 3 -15.84 12.66 8.70
N HIS A 4 -15.97 12.04 9.86
CA HIS A 4 -17.26 11.61 10.38
C HIS A 4 -17.99 12.77 11.09
N PRO A 5 -19.33 12.82 11.02
CA PRO A 5 -20.12 13.81 11.76
C PRO A 5 -19.87 13.80 13.27
N ASP A 6 -19.53 12.63 13.84
CA ASP A 6 -19.26 12.44 15.27
C ASP A 6 -17.88 12.96 15.72
N GLY A 7 -17.11 13.58 14.82
CA GLY A 7 -15.89 14.34 15.16
C GLY A 7 -14.57 13.58 15.04
N TYR A 8 -14.55 12.40 14.44
CA TYR A 8 -13.32 11.64 14.15
C TYR A 8 -13.07 11.51 12.64
N ALA A 9 -11.89 11.00 12.28
CA ALA A 9 -11.51 10.90 10.88
C ALA A 9 -10.84 9.59 10.53
N ASP A 10 -11.22 9.06 9.38
CA ASP A 10 -10.69 7.83 8.83
C ASP A 10 -9.74 8.07 7.68
N LYS A 11 -8.78 7.16 7.58
CA LYS A 11 -7.84 7.05 6.46
C LYS A 11 -7.64 5.59 6.12
N CYS A 12 -6.96 5.34 5.00
CA CYS A 12 -6.46 4.00 4.69
C CYS A 12 -5.59 3.48 5.84
N THR A 13 -5.90 2.26 6.29
CA THR A 13 -5.18 1.49 7.31
C THR A 13 -4.53 0.24 6.72
N PHE A 14 -4.40 0.19 5.39
CA PHE A 14 -4.02 -1.02 4.65
C PHE A 14 -4.83 -2.26 5.03
N CYS A 15 -6.12 -2.05 5.33
CA CYS A 15 -7.04 -3.12 5.73
C CYS A 15 -6.48 -4.00 6.86
N ILE A 16 -5.92 -3.40 7.91
CA ILE A 16 -5.33 -4.13 9.06
C ILE A 16 -6.19 -5.31 9.53
N HIS A 17 -7.51 -5.13 9.63
CA HIS A 17 -8.49 -6.15 10.01
C HIS A 17 -8.56 -7.40 9.07
N ARG A 18 -8.03 -7.29 7.86
CA ARG A 18 -7.88 -8.38 6.88
C ARG A 18 -6.47 -8.95 6.90
N VAL A 19 -5.46 -8.08 6.94
CA VAL A 19 -4.05 -8.48 6.94
C VAL A 19 -3.72 -9.33 8.16
N GLU A 20 -4.27 -9.02 9.34
CA GLU A 20 -4.13 -9.82 10.55
C GLU A 20 -4.68 -11.26 10.43
N LYS A 21 -5.57 -11.50 9.45
CA LYS A 21 -6.13 -12.81 9.15
C LYS A 21 -5.42 -13.51 7.98
N GLY A 22 -4.33 -12.92 7.47
CA GLY A 22 -3.61 -13.42 6.30
C GLY A 22 -4.29 -13.12 4.97
N GLU A 23 -5.28 -12.23 4.94
CA GLU A 23 -5.95 -11.82 3.71
C GLU A 23 -5.28 -10.59 3.07
N LEU A 24 -5.42 -10.46 1.75
CA LEU A 24 -5.00 -9.26 1.03
C LEU A 24 -5.93 -8.06 1.33
N PRO A 25 -5.40 -6.82 1.29
CA PRO A 25 -6.24 -5.63 1.35
C PRO A 25 -7.32 -5.60 0.27
N ALA A 26 -8.46 -4.98 0.58
CA ALA A 26 -9.63 -5.00 -0.30
C ALA A 26 -9.37 -4.43 -1.70
N CYS A 27 -8.63 -3.32 -1.79
CA CYS A 27 -8.27 -2.71 -3.06
C CYS A 27 -7.41 -3.66 -3.92
N VAL A 28 -6.49 -4.41 -3.30
CA VAL A 28 -5.63 -5.38 -3.99
C VAL A 28 -6.46 -6.58 -4.45
N SER A 29 -7.30 -7.13 -3.56
CA SER A 29 -8.10 -8.33 -3.86
C SER A 29 -9.12 -8.13 -4.99
N VAL A 30 -9.63 -6.91 -5.17
CA VAL A 30 -10.67 -6.61 -6.16
C VAL A 30 -10.11 -6.07 -7.48
N CYS A 31 -8.80 -5.80 -7.55
CA CYS A 31 -8.19 -5.13 -8.69
C CYS A 31 -8.28 -6.01 -9.96
N PRO A 32 -9.09 -5.63 -10.97
CA PRO A 32 -9.27 -6.49 -12.15
C PRO A 32 -8.05 -6.49 -13.08
N THR A 33 -7.22 -5.45 -13.00
CA THR A 33 -6.02 -5.29 -13.83
C THR A 33 -4.74 -5.74 -13.13
N HIS A 34 -4.82 -6.16 -11.86
CA HIS A 34 -3.66 -6.54 -11.05
C HIS A 34 -2.56 -5.46 -11.03
N CYS A 35 -2.95 -4.18 -10.92
CA CYS A 35 -2.00 -3.07 -10.88
C CYS A 35 -1.48 -2.74 -9.47
N MET A 36 -2.14 -3.26 -8.42
CA MET A 36 -1.76 -3.05 -7.04
C MET A 36 -1.16 -4.32 -6.45
N TYR A 37 -0.04 -4.16 -5.74
CA TYR A 37 0.69 -5.22 -5.07
C TYR A 37 0.85 -4.85 -3.60
N PHE A 38 0.79 -5.82 -2.70
CA PHE A 38 0.90 -5.60 -1.27
C PHE A 38 1.75 -6.69 -0.62
N GLY A 39 2.57 -6.30 0.34
CA GLY A 39 3.52 -7.19 1.00
C GLY A 39 4.40 -6.45 2.00
N ASP A 40 5.22 -7.22 2.70
CA ASP A 40 6.17 -6.72 3.67
C ASP A 40 7.44 -6.22 2.98
N LEU A 41 7.88 -5.00 3.31
CA LEU A 41 9.11 -4.41 2.76
C LEU A 41 10.36 -4.95 3.47
N ASP A 42 10.21 -5.51 4.66
CA ASP A 42 11.32 -6.10 5.43
C ASP A 42 11.58 -7.56 5.00
N ASP A 43 10.62 -8.20 4.32
CA ASP A 43 10.81 -9.51 3.67
C ASP A 43 11.31 -9.32 2.22
N PRO A 44 12.57 -9.69 1.91
CA PRO A 44 13.10 -9.61 0.54
C PRO A 44 12.40 -10.57 -0.44
N ASN A 45 11.70 -11.59 0.08
CA ASN A 45 10.96 -12.53 -0.75
C ASN A 45 9.53 -12.09 -1.07
N SER A 46 9.04 -11.02 -0.44
CA SER A 46 7.72 -10.48 -0.73
C SER A 46 7.63 -9.99 -2.17
N GLU A 47 6.43 -10.05 -2.74
CA GLU A 47 6.19 -9.61 -4.12
C GLU A 47 6.54 -8.14 -4.32
N VAL A 48 6.21 -7.29 -3.35
CA VAL A 48 6.54 -5.86 -3.38
C VAL A 48 8.06 -5.64 -3.36
N SER A 49 8.79 -6.30 -2.47
CA SER A 49 10.25 -6.17 -2.39
C SER A 49 10.93 -6.57 -3.71
N LYS A 50 10.46 -7.66 -4.34
CA LYS A 50 10.94 -8.10 -5.66
C LYS A 50 10.62 -7.09 -6.76
N LEU A 51 9.42 -6.52 -6.77
CA LEU A 51 9.02 -5.52 -7.77
C LEU A 51 9.84 -4.23 -7.63
N LEU A 52 10.07 -3.75 -6.41
CA LEU A 52 10.86 -2.54 -6.17
C LEU A 52 12.35 -2.74 -6.52
N ALA A 53 12.88 -3.95 -6.35
CA ALA A 53 14.26 -4.27 -6.74
C ALA A 53 14.44 -4.43 -8.26
N SER A 54 13.42 -4.93 -8.96
CA SER A 54 13.51 -5.25 -10.40
C SER A 54 13.00 -4.14 -11.32
N ARG A 55 12.16 -3.23 -10.84
CA ARG A 55 11.54 -2.18 -11.67
C ARG A 55 11.82 -0.79 -11.11
N LYS A 56 12.01 0.16 -12.04
CA LYS A 56 12.06 1.58 -11.70
C LYS A 56 10.76 1.98 -11.02
N ASN A 57 10.88 2.71 -9.93
CA ASN A 57 9.75 3.13 -9.12
C ASN A 57 10.05 4.48 -8.46
N HIS A 58 9.00 5.14 -7.98
CA HIS A 58 9.14 6.36 -7.20
C HIS A 58 8.02 6.49 -6.16
N PRO A 59 8.25 7.18 -5.04
CA PRO A 59 7.18 7.61 -4.15
C PRO A 59 6.37 8.76 -4.79
N LEU A 60 5.16 8.98 -4.30
CA LEU A 60 4.39 10.18 -4.65
C LEU A 60 4.95 11.39 -3.89
N ILE A 61 5.36 12.44 -4.62
CA ILE A 61 5.86 13.71 -4.06
C ILE A 61 7.03 13.49 -3.07
N PRO A 62 8.20 13.00 -3.55
CA PRO A 62 9.37 12.73 -2.71
C PRO A 62 9.85 13.95 -1.89
N GLU A 63 9.68 15.16 -2.43
CA GLU A 63 10.11 16.42 -1.82
C GLU A 63 9.35 16.78 -0.53
N ALA A 64 8.22 16.12 -0.25
CA ALA A 64 7.44 16.36 0.97
C ALA A 64 8.09 15.79 2.24
N GLY A 65 9.13 14.95 2.12
CA GLY A 65 9.87 14.42 3.26
C GLY A 65 9.08 13.46 4.16
N THR A 66 7.98 12.87 3.66
CA THR A 66 7.05 12.04 4.46
C THR A 66 7.36 10.54 4.45
N SER A 67 8.40 10.12 3.71
CA SER A 67 8.83 8.71 3.58
C SER A 67 7.65 7.73 3.36
N PRO A 68 6.83 7.91 2.31
CA PRO A 68 5.63 7.12 2.11
C PRO A 68 5.94 5.65 1.84
N ARG A 69 4.99 4.77 2.18
CA ARG A 69 5.06 3.31 1.95
C ARG A 69 4.23 2.86 0.76
N ILE A 70 4.02 3.76 -0.21
CA ILE A 70 3.36 3.48 -1.48
C ILE A 70 4.31 3.93 -2.58
N PHE A 71 4.56 3.04 -3.53
CA PHE A 71 5.48 3.25 -4.64
C PHE A 71 4.75 3.02 -5.95
N TYR A 72 5.01 3.89 -6.92
CA TYR A 72 4.46 3.78 -8.27
C TYR A 72 5.53 3.18 -9.17
N LEU A 73 5.17 2.08 -9.85
CA LEU A 73 6.04 1.42 -10.82
C LEU A 73 5.98 2.18 -12.15
N ILE A 74 7.13 2.29 -12.81
CA ILE A 74 7.31 2.87 -14.14
C ILE A 74 7.34 1.74 -15.19
#